data_AF-D6V7Y5-F1
#
_entry.id   AF-D6V7Y5-F1
#
_cell.length_a   1.000
_cell.length_b   1.000
_cell.length_c   1.000
_cell.angle_alpha   90.00
_cell.angle_beta   90.00
_cell.angle_gamma   90.00
#
_symmetry.space_group_name_H-M   'P 1'
#
loop_
_entity.id
_entity.type
_entity.pdbx_description
1 polymer ?
#
loop_
_entity_poly.entity_id
_entity_poly.type
_entity_poly.pdbx_seq_one_letter_code
_entity_poly.pdbx_strand_id
1 'polypeptide(L)'
;MLAELGLHYRVLPIDITSGDQFGAEFLKISPNNKIPAIVDHDGPGGKPISIFESGAILLYLAEKTGKLLPTEVRARTNALQWLMFQMGGVGPMLGQAHHFRRYAPEQIQYAVDRYTNEATRLYGVMDRQLANSEYLAGDYSIADIATFPWIRLHRWQGQDLQDFPNLKRWFDAIKARSAVEEGLAVMSETKRWEAKPGTASWKNMFDAKA
;
A
#
# COMPACT_ATOMS: atom_id res chain seq x y z
N MET A 1 -1.05 10.33 0.97
CA MET A 1 -0.59 11.06 -0.24
C MET A 1 -1.48 12.26 -0.56
N LEU A 2 -2.72 12.08 -1.04
CA LEU A 2 -3.57 13.21 -1.47
C LEU A 2 -3.79 14.24 -0.34
N ALA A 3 -4.10 13.78 0.88
CA ALA A 3 -4.21 14.63 2.06
C ALA A 3 -2.89 15.35 2.42
N GLU A 4 -1.75 14.65 2.35
CA GLU A 4 -0.41 15.26 2.59
C GLU A 4 -0.09 16.37 1.60
N LEU A 5 -0.63 16.27 0.38
CA LEU A 5 -0.44 17.26 -0.68
C LEU A 5 -1.50 18.38 -0.66
N GLY A 6 -2.59 18.22 0.11
CA GLY A 6 -3.75 19.11 0.09
C GLY A 6 -4.46 19.13 -1.26
N LEU A 7 -4.40 18.04 -2.04
CA LEU A 7 -5.05 17.97 -3.34
C LEU A 7 -6.53 17.63 -3.19
N HIS A 8 -7.39 18.31 -3.95
CA HIS A 8 -8.80 17.94 -4.06
C HIS A 8 -8.95 16.66 -4.89
N TYR A 9 -9.82 15.75 -4.46
CA TYR A 9 -10.10 14.51 -5.17
C TYR A 9 -11.54 14.07 -4.95
N ARG A 10 -12.05 13.27 -5.89
CA ARG A 10 -13.32 12.54 -5.75
C ARG A 10 -13.01 11.06 -5.62
N VAL A 11 -13.53 10.43 -4.57
CA VAL A 11 -13.42 8.98 -4.40
C VAL A 11 -14.57 8.32 -5.12
N LEU A 12 -14.24 7.39 -6.01
CA LEU A 12 -15.19 6.46 -6.63
C LEU A 12 -14.97 5.08 -5.99
N PRO A 13 -15.94 4.57 -5.21
CA PRO A 13 -15.82 3.26 -4.59
C PRO A 13 -15.74 2.17 -5.66
N ILE A 14 -14.78 1.26 -5.52
CA ILE A 14 -14.68 0.01 -6.29
C ILE A 14 -14.72 -1.12 -5.26
N ASP A 15 -15.85 -1.81 -5.17
CA ASP A 15 -16.01 -2.92 -4.25
C ASP A 15 -15.41 -4.19 -4.88
N ILE A 16 -14.24 -4.58 -4.37
CA ILE A 16 -13.54 -5.76 -4.88
C ILE A 16 -14.22 -7.08 -4.48
N THR A 17 -15.14 -7.02 -3.51
CA THR A 17 -15.92 -8.17 -3.07
C THR A 17 -17.16 -8.40 -3.94
N SER A 18 -17.72 -7.36 -4.58
CA SER A 18 -18.76 -7.52 -5.62
C SER A 18 -18.17 -7.84 -6.99
N GLY A 19 -16.89 -7.55 -7.21
CA GLY A 19 -16.22 -7.77 -8.50
C GLY A 19 -16.21 -6.53 -9.41
N ASP A 20 -16.42 -5.32 -8.87
CA ASP A 20 -16.47 -4.07 -9.63
C ASP A 20 -15.18 -3.82 -10.45
N GLN A 21 -14.04 -4.34 -9.99
CA GLN A 21 -12.74 -4.26 -10.65
C GLN A 21 -12.67 -4.97 -12.02
N PHE A 22 -13.67 -5.80 -12.34
CA PHE A 22 -13.79 -6.46 -13.64
C PHE A 22 -14.70 -5.67 -14.61
N GLY A 23 -15.33 -4.59 -14.16
CA GLY A 23 -16.19 -3.76 -15.00
C GLY A 23 -15.42 -3.07 -16.12
N ALA A 24 -16.01 -3.01 -17.32
CA ALA A 24 -15.38 -2.45 -18.52
C ALA A 24 -14.87 -0.99 -18.31
N GLU A 25 -15.62 -0.17 -17.57
CA GLU A 25 -15.20 1.21 -17.28
C GLU A 25 -13.98 1.28 -16.36
N PHE A 26 -13.84 0.37 -15.40
CA PHE A 26 -12.66 0.31 -14.54
C PHE A 26 -11.45 -0.22 -15.30
N LEU A 27 -11.63 -1.24 -16.14
CA LEU A 27 -10.55 -1.84 -16.94
C LEU A 27 -9.94 -0.88 -17.97
N LYS A 28 -10.68 0.14 -18.42
CA LYS A 28 -10.13 1.26 -19.22
C LYS A 28 -9.08 2.07 -18.46
N ILE A 29 -9.14 2.10 -17.13
CA ILE A 29 -8.25 2.86 -16.24
C ILE A 29 -7.14 1.95 -15.69
N SER A 30 -7.51 0.76 -15.21
CA SER A 30 -6.60 -0.24 -14.62
C SER A 30 -6.84 -1.60 -15.26
N PRO A 31 -6.14 -1.93 -16.36
CA PRO A 31 -6.29 -3.21 -17.03
C PRO A 31 -5.85 -4.40 -16.15
N ASN A 32 -5.05 -4.14 -15.11
CA ASN A 32 -4.64 -5.11 -14.11
C ASN A 32 -5.75 -5.45 -13.09
N ASN A 33 -6.98 -4.93 -13.24
CA ASN A 33 -8.12 -5.18 -12.35
C ASN A 33 -7.83 -4.95 -10.85
N LYS A 34 -6.88 -4.08 -10.52
CA LYS A 34 -6.49 -3.79 -9.13
C LYS A 34 -6.63 -2.31 -8.82
N ILE A 35 -7.12 -2.05 -7.61
CA ILE A 35 -7.05 -0.74 -6.96
C ILE A 35 -5.68 -0.57 -6.27
N PRO A 36 -5.23 0.68 -6.05
CA PRO A 36 -5.83 1.93 -6.51
C PRO A 36 -5.57 2.21 -8.00
N ALA A 37 -6.46 3.01 -8.57
CA ALA A 37 -6.29 3.64 -9.87
C ALA A 37 -6.82 5.08 -9.78
N ILE A 38 -6.21 6.01 -10.51
CA ILE A 38 -6.65 7.41 -10.56
C ILE A 38 -6.81 7.88 -12.00
N VAL A 39 -7.63 8.91 -12.18
CA VAL A 39 -7.64 9.74 -13.37
C VAL A 39 -7.35 11.16 -12.93
N ASP A 40 -6.27 11.72 -13.44
CA ASP A 40 -5.97 13.14 -13.28
C ASP A 40 -6.50 13.87 -14.50
N HIS A 41 -7.58 14.62 -14.33
CA HIS A 41 -8.23 15.37 -15.42
C HIS A 41 -7.41 16.59 -15.86
N ASP A 42 -6.54 17.10 -14.97
CA ASP A 42 -5.65 18.24 -15.20
C ASP A 42 -4.19 17.76 -15.35
N GLY A 43 -4.00 16.69 -16.13
CA GLY A 43 -2.71 16.04 -16.31
C GLY A 43 -1.71 16.87 -17.15
N PRO A 44 -0.49 16.34 -17.38
CA PRO A 44 0.56 17.02 -18.11
C PRO A 44 0.12 17.46 -19.50
N GLY A 45 0.48 18.70 -19.89
CA GLY A 45 0.05 19.27 -21.16
C GLY A 45 -1.45 19.59 -21.25
N GLY A 46 -2.15 19.67 -20.10
CA GLY A 46 -3.57 20.00 -20.03
C GLY A 46 -4.48 18.87 -20.51
N LYS A 47 -4.01 17.61 -20.47
CA LYS A 47 -4.76 16.44 -20.94
C LYS A 47 -4.95 15.44 -19.81
N PRO A 48 -6.10 14.74 -19.75
CA PRO A 48 -6.32 13.70 -18.77
C PRO A 48 -5.32 12.55 -18.89
N ILE A 49 -4.93 11.98 -17.76
CA ILE A 49 -4.10 10.76 -17.69
C ILE A 49 -4.68 9.78 -16.67
N SER A 50 -4.80 8.51 -17.06
CA SER A 50 -5.16 7.39 -16.19
C SER A 50 -3.91 6.67 -15.69
N ILE A 51 -3.83 6.38 -14.40
CA ILE A 51 -2.66 5.75 -13.78
C ILE A 51 -3.14 4.66 -12.81
N PHE A 52 -2.62 3.45 -12.98
CA PHE A 52 -2.73 2.34 -12.03
C PHE A 52 -1.35 1.99 -11.46
N GLU A 53 -1.30 1.06 -10.51
CA GLU A 53 -0.16 0.80 -9.61
C GLU A 53 0.10 1.91 -8.60
N SER A 54 -0.03 1.56 -7.32
CA SER A 54 0.11 2.51 -6.22
C SER A 54 1.47 3.23 -6.20
N GLY A 55 2.57 2.53 -6.50
CA GLY A 55 3.90 3.15 -6.60
C GLY A 55 4.01 4.18 -7.74
N ALA A 56 3.41 3.89 -8.90
CA ALA A 56 3.37 4.82 -10.03
C ALA A 56 2.51 6.05 -9.71
N ILE A 57 1.37 5.86 -9.05
CA ILE A 57 0.51 6.95 -8.58
C ILE A 57 1.27 7.86 -7.60
N LEU A 58 1.98 7.29 -6.63
CA LEU A 58 2.77 8.06 -5.67
C LEU A 58 3.88 8.86 -6.35
N LEU A 59 4.62 8.22 -7.26
CA LEU A 59 5.67 8.88 -8.03
C LEU A 59 5.12 10.03 -8.88
N TYR A 60 4.06 9.79 -9.64
CA TYR A 60 3.40 10.79 -10.45
C TYR A 60 2.94 12.00 -9.63
N LEU A 61 2.25 11.76 -8.52
CA LEU A 61 1.77 12.85 -7.65
C LEU A 61 2.92 13.63 -7.00
N ALA A 62 3.99 12.94 -6.61
CA ALA A 62 5.19 13.60 -6.09
C ALA A 62 5.87 14.48 -7.14
N GLU A 63 5.98 14.00 -8.39
CA GLU A 63 6.55 14.76 -9.50
C GLU A 63 5.67 15.94 -9.91
N LYS A 64 4.35 15.74 -10.02
CA LYS A 64 3.39 16.80 -10.35
C LYS A 64 3.42 17.94 -9.33
N THR A 65 3.69 17.64 -8.07
CA THR A 65 3.64 18.62 -6.97
C THR A 65 5.01 19.10 -6.49
N GLY A 66 6.10 18.42 -6.86
CA GLY A 66 7.44 18.68 -6.34
C GLY A 66 7.61 18.39 -4.85
N LYS A 67 6.76 17.53 -4.26
CA LYS A 67 6.71 17.24 -2.82
C LYS A 67 6.87 15.76 -2.54
N LEU A 68 7.35 15.42 -1.34
CA LEU A 68 7.43 14.05 -0.81
C LEU A 68 8.35 13.10 -1.60
N LEU A 69 9.20 13.65 -2.47
CA LEU A 69 10.28 12.95 -3.16
C LEU A 69 11.43 13.94 -3.36
N PRO A 70 12.64 13.65 -2.83
CA PRO A 70 13.78 14.55 -3.02
C PRO A 70 14.14 14.77 -4.49
N THR A 71 14.75 15.91 -4.79
CA THR A 71 15.24 16.27 -6.14
C THR A 71 16.74 16.01 -6.30
N GLU A 72 17.52 16.07 -5.22
CA GLU A 72 18.93 15.69 -5.22
C GLU A 72 19.06 14.20 -5.59
N VAL A 73 19.97 13.88 -6.52
CA VAL A 73 20.03 12.58 -7.19
C VAL A 73 20.21 11.43 -6.20
N ARG A 74 21.10 11.56 -5.21
CA ARG A 74 21.38 10.51 -4.23
C ARG A 74 20.18 10.29 -3.30
N ALA A 75 19.60 11.34 -2.74
CA ALA A 75 18.43 11.27 -1.87
C ALA A 75 17.20 10.74 -2.63
N ARG A 76 17.01 11.19 -3.88
CA ARG A 76 15.93 10.70 -4.76
C ARG A 76 16.10 9.21 -5.05
N THR A 77 17.30 8.78 -5.40
CA THR A 77 17.60 7.37 -5.68
C THR A 77 17.36 6.52 -4.45
N ASN A 78 17.72 7.01 -3.26
CA ASN A 78 17.43 6.32 -2.00
C ASN A 78 15.92 6.17 -1.76
N ALA A 79 15.14 7.24 -1.92
CA ALA A 79 13.68 7.18 -1.78
C ALA A 79 13.04 6.21 -2.78
N LEU A 80 13.49 6.22 -4.04
CA LEU A 80 13.02 5.28 -5.05
C LEU A 80 13.42 3.84 -4.72
N GLN A 81 14.62 3.60 -4.19
CA GLN A 81 15.05 2.27 -3.77
C GLN A 81 14.12 1.70 -2.70
N TRP A 82 13.75 2.50 -1.69
CA TRP A 82 12.83 2.06 -0.63
C TRP A 82 11.38 1.92 -1.13
N LEU A 83 10.94 2.75 -2.07
CA LEU A 83 9.67 2.55 -2.76
C LEU A 83 9.65 1.21 -3.51
N MET A 84 10.72 0.87 -4.23
CA MET A 84 10.83 -0.40 -4.95
C MET A 84 10.97 -1.60 -4.02
N PHE A 85 11.65 -1.45 -2.87
CA PHE A 85 11.65 -2.44 -1.81
C PHE A 85 10.24 -2.73 -1.29
N GLN A 86 9.42 -1.68 -1.16
CA GLN A 86 8.03 -1.85 -0.75
C GLN A 86 7.18 -2.50 -1.86
N MET A 87 7.34 -2.10 -3.12
CA MET A 87 6.59 -2.64 -4.26
C MET A 87 6.96 -4.09 -4.60
N GLY A 88 8.24 -4.47 -4.50
CA GLY A 88 8.73 -5.80 -4.86
C GLY A 88 8.83 -6.78 -3.70
N GLY A 89 8.92 -6.29 -2.46
CA GLY A 89 9.11 -7.11 -1.26
C GLY A 89 7.96 -6.98 -0.28
N VAL A 90 7.85 -5.82 0.39
CA VAL A 90 6.90 -5.62 1.51
C VAL A 90 5.47 -5.92 1.09
N GLY A 91 4.95 -5.26 0.06
CA GLY A 91 3.56 -5.43 -0.36
C GLY A 91 3.25 -6.87 -0.77
N PRO A 92 3.94 -7.42 -1.79
CA PRO A 92 3.66 -8.78 -2.26
C PRO A 92 3.79 -9.85 -1.18
N MET A 93 4.87 -9.82 -0.36
CA MET A 93 5.11 -10.86 0.63
C MET A 93 4.15 -10.78 1.81
N LEU A 94 3.83 -9.57 2.29
CA LEU A 94 2.84 -9.40 3.37
C LEU A 94 1.42 -9.70 2.89
N GLY A 95 1.13 -9.49 1.60
CA GLY A 95 -0.11 -9.94 0.97
C GLY A 95 -0.25 -11.47 1.00
N GLN A 96 0.84 -12.20 0.73
CA GLN A 96 0.84 -13.66 0.91
C GLN A 96 0.68 -14.07 2.38
N ALA A 97 1.34 -13.37 3.30
CA ALA A 97 1.15 -13.62 4.74
C ALA A 97 -0.32 -13.43 5.15
N HIS A 98 -0.99 -12.39 4.66
CA HIS A 98 -2.43 -12.20 4.87
C HIS A 98 -3.25 -13.34 4.28
N HIS A 99 -2.95 -13.74 3.04
CA HIS A 99 -3.69 -14.80 2.35
C HIS A 99 -3.61 -16.12 3.13
N PHE A 100 -2.41 -16.65 3.35
CA PHE A 100 -2.24 -17.97 3.98
C PHE A 100 -2.65 -18.00 5.45
N ARG A 101 -2.60 -16.87 6.17
CA ARG A 101 -3.00 -16.83 7.59
C ARG A 101 -4.51 -16.63 7.80
N ARG A 102 -5.24 -16.12 6.79
CA ARG A 102 -6.64 -15.66 6.99
C ARG A 102 -7.62 -16.05 5.90
N TYR A 103 -7.19 -16.06 4.64
CA TYR A 103 -8.09 -16.20 3.50
C TYR A 103 -7.97 -17.53 2.78
N ALA A 104 -6.86 -18.25 2.91
CA ALA A 104 -6.73 -19.58 2.33
C ALA A 104 -7.85 -20.50 2.86
N PRO A 105 -8.50 -21.28 1.98
CA PRO A 105 -9.62 -22.15 2.37
C PRO A 105 -9.16 -23.29 3.27
N GLU A 106 -7.89 -23.67 3.17
CA GLU A 106 -7.23 -24.67 4.00
C GLU A 106 -5.97 -24.07 4.63
N GLN A 107 -5.66 -24.48 5.86
CA GLN A 107 -4.44 -24.07 6.54
C GLN A 107 -3.25 -24.89 6.05
N ILE A 108 -2.35 -24.24 5.31
CA ILE A 108 -1.11 -24.84 4.83
C ILE A 108 0.04 -24.35 5.71
N GLN A 109 0.38 -25.11 6.74
CA GLN A 109 1.33 -24.69 7.77
C GLN A 109 2.67 -24.21 7.19
N TYR A 110 3.21 -24.95 6.21
CA TYR A 110 4.46 -24.54 5.54
C TYR A 110 4.36 -23.14 4.90
N ALA A 111 3.23 -22.82 4.27
CA ALA A 111 3.03 -21.51 3.64
C ALA A 111 2.86 -20.42 4.71
N VAL A 112 2.09 -20.69 5.77
CA VAL A 112 1.97 -19.80 6.93
C VAL A 112 3.34 -19.47 7.50
N ASP A 113 4.16 -20.48 7.77
CA ASP A 113 5.50 -20.30 8.34
C ASP A 113 6.42 -19.54 7.38
N ARG A 114 6.44 -19.92 6.11
CA ARG A 114 7.27 -19.27 5.08
C ARG A 114 7.00 -17.77 5.00
N TYR A 115 5.74 -17.36 4.89
CA TYR A 115 5.41 -15.94 4.72
C TYR A 115 5.42 -15.17 6.04
N THR A 116 5.23 -15.83 7.19
CA THR A 116 5.46 -15.21 8.50
C THR A 116 6.94 -14.93 8.72
N ASN A 117 7.82 -15.88 8.38
CA ASN A 117 9.27 -15.71 8.49
C ASN A 117 9.80 -14.64 7.52
N GLU A 118 9.27 -14.59 6.29
CA GLU A 118 9.62 -13.52 5.35
C GLU A 118 9.13 -12.15 5.83
N ALA A 119 7.94 -12.08 6.45
CA ALA A 119 7.49 -10.86 7.12
C ALA A 119 8.47 -10.42 8.22
N THR A 120 8.89 -11.33 9.10
CA THR A 120 9.89 -11.06 10.15
C THR A 120 11.21 -10.55 9.55
N ARG A 121 11.68 -11.14 8.44
CA ARG A 121 12.89 -10.68 7.75
C ARG A 121 12.74 -9.25 7.22
N LEU A 122 11.63 -8.94 6.56
CA LEU A 122 11.35 -7.61 6.00
C LEU A 122 11.21 -6.55 7.10
N TYR A 123 10.54 -6.88 8.21
CA TYR A 123 10.45 -6.03 9.40
C TYR A 123 11.84 -5.75 9.97
N GLY A 124 12.69 -6.78 10.10
CA GLY A 124 14.08 -6.60 10.54
C GLY A 124 14.93 -5.75 9.60
N VAL A 125 14.69 -5.79 8.27
CA VAL A 125 15.38 -4.89 7.32
C VAL A 125 14.99 -3.43 7.58
N MET A 126 13.69 -3.15 7.72
CA MET A 126 13.21 -1.79 7.99
C MET A 126 13.67 -1.30 9.36
N ASP A 127 13.63 -2.14 10.40
CA ASP A 127 14.07 -1.76 11.73
C ASP A 127 15.55 -1.34 11.76
N ARG A 128 16.43 -2.13 11.11
CA ARG A 128 17.86 -1.78 11.00
C ARG A 128 18.10 -0.49 10.22
N GLN A 129 17.32 -0.23 9.17
CA GLN A 129 17.38 1.04 8.44
C GLN A 129 16.98 2.21 9.35
N LEU A 130 15.86 2.05 10.06
CA LEU A 130 15.26 3.08 10.90
C LEU A 130 16.01 3.31 12.22
N ALA A 131 16.98 2.46 12.55
CA ALA A 131 17.96 2.71 13.62
C ALA A 131 18.94 3.83 13.26
N ASN A 132 19.18 4.06 11.95
CA ASN A 132 20.14 5.03 11.44
C ASN A 132 19.47 6.23 10.75
N SER A 133 18.13 6.25 10.69
CA SER A 133 17.38 7.24 9.94
C SER A 133 16.00 7.48 10.52
N GLU A 134 15.50 8.72 10.45
CA GLU A 134 14.18 9.06 10.96
C GLU A 134 13.06 8.38 10.16
N TYR A 135 13.22 8.34 8.83
CA TYR A 135 12.32 7.71 7.86
C TYR A 135 13.09 6.72 6.99
N LEU A 136 12.39 5.91 6.18
CA LEU A 136 13.04 4.85 5.39
C LEU A 136 14.15 5.40 4.49
N ALA A 137 13.92 6.59 3.91
CA ALA A 137 14.82 7.21 2.95
C ALA A 137 15.59 8.44 3.46
N GLY A 138 15.68 8.65 4.77
CA GLY A 138 16.15 9.92 5.35
C GLY A 138 14.98 10.74 5.87
N ASP A 139 14.42 11.54 4.97
CA ASP A 139 13.23 12.37 5.22
C ASP A 139 11.93 11.64 4.84
N TYR A 140 10.81 12.09 5.41
CA TYR A 140 9.49 11.54 5.10
C TYR A 140 9.16 11.68 3.61
N SER A 141 8.88 10.55 2.96
CA SER A 141 8.73 10.48 1.51
C SER A 141 7.62 9.52 1.08
N ILE A 142 7.43 9.41 -0.24
CA ILE A 142 6.55 8.40 -0.83
C ILE A 142 6.92 6.97 -0.45
N ALA A 143 8.18 6.68 -0.09
CA ALA A 143 8.56 5.35 0.39
C ALA A 143 7.87 5.01 1.72
N ASP A 144 7.76 5.98 2.62
CA ASP A 144 7.10 5.83 3.91
C ASP A 144 5.58 5.72 3.74
N ILE A 145 5.01 6.58 2.88
CA ILE A 145 3.58 6.57 2.54
C ILE A 145 3.16 5.23 1.93
N ALA A 146 4.01 4.63 1.10
CA ALA A 146 3.74 3.34 0.48
C ALA A 146 3.83 2.18 1.49
N THR A 147 4.73 2.29 2.47
CA THR A 147 5.04 1.21 3.42
C THR A 147 4.10 1.20 4.63
N PHE A 148 3.77 2.37 5.17
CA PHE A 148 2.99 2.49 6.41
C PHE A 148 1.65 1.73 6.40
N PRO A 149 0.83 1.80 5.33
CA PRO A 149 -0.44 1.06 5.30
C PRO A 149 -0.29 -0.45 5.46
N TRP A 150 0.83 -1.03 5.00
CA TRP A 150 1.11 -2.46 5.15
C TRP A 150 1.48 -2.83 6.59
N ILE A 151 2.24 -1.98 7.28
CA ILE A 151 2.70 -2.23 8.66
C ILE A 151 1.55 -2.07 9.67
N ARG A 152 0.50 -1.30 9.34
CA ARG A 152 -0.73 -1.22 10.17
C ARG A 152 -1.37 -2.59 10.45
N LEU A 153 -1.16 -3.56 9.57
CA LEU A 153 -1.72 -4.91 9.68
C LEU A 153 -0.69 -5.92 10.22
N HIS A 154 0.32 -5.48 10.98
CA HIS A 154 1.40 -6.31 11.50
C HIS A 154 0.92 -7.58 12.22
N ARG A 155 -0.14 -7.49 13.04
CA ARG A 155 -0.72 -8.67 13.72
C ARG A 155 -1.26 -9.71 12.75
N TRP A 156 -1.82 -9.29 11.62
CA TRP A 156 -2.29 -10.23 10.59
C TRP A 156 -1.15 -10.97 9.91
N GLN A 157 0.06 -10.40 9.96
CA GLN A 157 1.29 -10.95 9.40
C GLN A 157 2.08 -11.77 10.44
N GLY A 158 1.52 -11.96 11.65
CA GLY A 158 2.17 -12.68 12.74
C GLY A 158 3.31 -11.91 13.41
N GLN A 159 3.34 -10.58 13.27
CA GLN A 159 4.42 -9.74 13.81
C GLN A 159 3.94 -8.94 15.02
N ASP A 160 4.78 -8.82 16.04
CA ASP A 160 4.65 -7.82 17.11
C ASP A 160 5.63 -6.67 16.85
N LEU A 161 5.14 -5.43 16.87
CA LEU A 161 6.00 -4.27 16.68
C LEU A 161 6.95 -4.04 17.86
N GLN A 162 6.68 -4.62 19.03
CA GLN A 162 7.61 -4.53 20.17
C GLN A 162 8.96 -5.21 19.89
N ASP A 163 9.00 -6.19 18.98
CA ASP A 163 10.23 -6.86 18.56
C ASP A 163 11.09 -5.99 17.61
N PHE A 164 10.55 -4.86 17.14
CA PHE A 164 11.16 -3.96 16.16
C PHE A 164 11.06 -2.50 16.63
N PRO A 165 11.89 -2.09 17.62
CA PRO A 165 11.71 -0.81 18.31
C PRO A 165 11.84 0.43 17.40
N ASN A 166 12.70 0.39 16.39
CA ASN A 166 12.90 1.50 15.46
C ASN A 166 11.75 1.58 14.45
N LEU A 167 11.28 0.42 13.98
CA LEU A 167 10.08 0.34 13.15
C LEU A 167 8.83 0.79 13.92
N LYS A 168 8.72 0.44 15.21
CA LYS A 168 7.63 0.90 16.07
C LYS A 168 7.66 2.42 16.24
N ARG A 169 8.82 3.02 16.52
CA ARG A 169 8.99 4.49 16.58
C ARG A 169 8.49 5.16 15.31
N TRP A 170 8.96 4.67 14.15
CA TRP A 170 8.55 5.18 12.84
C TRP A 170 7.04 5.03 12.61
N PHE A 171 6.48 3.87 12.98
CA PHE A 171 5.06 3.59 12.86
C PHE A 171 4.22 4.59 13.67
N ASP A 172 4.58 4.80 14.93
CA ASP A 172 3.89 5.73 15.83
C ASP A 172 3.98 7.18 15.33
N ALA A 173 5.15 7.58 14.83
CA ALA A 173 5.38 8.91 14.27
C ALA A 173 4.50 9.18 13.04
N ILE A 174 4.40 8.24 12.09
CA ILE A 174 3.56 8.39 10.90
C ILE A 174 2.07 8.32 11.27
N LYS A 175 1.69 7.42 12.17
CA LYS A 175 0.30 7.29 12.63
C LYS A 175 -0.23 8.58 13.25
N ALA A 176 0.63 9.37 13.90
CA ALA A 176 0.25 10.63 14.53
C ALA A 176 0.04 11.80 13.54
N ARG A 177 0.32 11.62 12.24
CA ARG A 177 0.14 12.69 11.24
C ARG A 177 -1.33 12.89 10.90
N SER A 178 -1.80 14.14 10.91
CA SER A 178 -3.20 14.48 10.57
C SER A 178 -3.61 14.02 9.17
N ALA A 179 -2.72 14.18 8.18
CA ALA A 179 -2.98 13.73 6.81
C ALA A 179 -3.06 12.19 6.68
N VAL A 180 -2.42 11.46 7.59
CA VAL A 180 -2.56 10.00 7.67
C VAL A 180 -3.92 9.67 8.26
N GLU A 181 -4.31 10.29 9.36
CA GLU A 181 -5.66 10.13 9.93
C GLU A 181 -6.77 10.41 8.90
N GLU A 182 -6.69 11.54 8.19
CA GLU A 182 -7.62 11.88 7.11
C GLU A 182 -7.65 10.80 6.01
N GLY A 183 -6.48 10.36 5.55
CA GLY A 183 -6.37 9.31 4.54
C GLY A 183 -6.95 7.96 5.00
N LEU A 184 -6.87 7.65 6.30
CA LEU A 184 -7.46 6.46 6.90
C LEU A 184 -8.97 6.57 7.09
N ALA A 185 -9.50 7.79 7.26
CA ALA A 185 -10.92 8.04 7.39
C ALA A 185 -11.68 7.90 6.06
N VAL A 186 -10.99 8.03 4.92
CA VAL A 186 -11.57 7.87 3.58
C VAL A 186 -12.34 6.54 3.46
N MET A 187 -13.65 6.64 3.25
CA MET A 187 -14.58 5.51 3.10
C MET A 187 -14.69 4.60 4.33
N SER A 188 -14.23 5.04 5.50
CA SER A 188 -14.23 4.23 6.73
C SER A 188 -15.64 3.89 7.23
N GLU A 189 -16.61 4.79 7.02
CA GLU A 189 -18.01 4.60 7.46
C GLU A 189 -18.84 3.76 6.48
N THR A 190 -18.43 3.69 5.21
CA THR A 190 -19.19 3.08 4.11
C THR A 190 -18.65 1.71 3.68
N LYS A 191 -17.39 1.38 4.01
CA LYS A 191 -16.80 0.08 3.70
C LYS A 191 -17.30 -1.02 4.64
N ARG A 192 -18.13 -1.91 4.13
CA ARG A 192 -18.52 -3.18 4.79
C ARG A 192 -18.18 -4.37 3.89
N TRP A 193 -16.91 -4.50 3.57
CA TRP A 193 -16.42 -5.49 2.62
C TRP A 193 -15.85 -6.69 3.39
N GLU A 194 -16.59 -7.82 3.36
CA GLU A 194 -16.15 -9.07 3.94
C GLU A 194 -16.10 -10.18 2.89
N ALA A 195 -14.97 -10.90 2.84
CA ALA A 195 -14.78 -12.04 1.97
C ALA A 195 -14.35 -13.25 2.80
N LYS A 196 -15.34 -14.05 3.24
CA LYS A 196 -15.10 -15.30 3.97
C LYS A 196 -14.82 -16.45 2.99
N PRO A 197 -13.88 -17.37 3.28
CA PRO A 197 -13.60 -18.51 2.42
C PRO A 197 -14.87 -19.23 1.94
N GLY A 198 -14.96 -19.48 0.63
CA GLY A 198 -16.09 -20.16 -0.01
C GLY A 198 -17.28 -19.28 -0.41
N THR A 199 -17.36 -18.02 0.01
CA THR A 199 -18.45 -17.10 -0.41
C THR A 199 -18.23 -16.54 -1.82
N ALA A 200 -19.29 -16.04 -2.46
CA ALA A 200 -19.17 -15.35 -3.76
C ALA A 200 -18.19 -14.16 -3.70
N SER A 201 -18.20 -13.42 -2.59
CA SER A 201 -17.26 -12.32 -2.33
C SER A 201 -15.81 -12.76 -2.29
N TRP A 202 -15.53 -13.92 -1.69
CA TRP A 202 -14.20 -14.50 -1.67
C TRP A 202 -13.76 -14.98 -3.06
N LYS A 203 -14.66 -15.62 -3.80
CA LYS A 203 -14.39 -16.04 -5.18
C LYS A 203 -14.09 -14.83 -6.08
N ASN A 204 -14.83 -13.74 -5.93
CA ASN A 204 -14.56 -12.51 -6.67
C ASN A 204 -13.16 -11.92 -6.41
N MET A 205 -12.60 -12.15 -5.22
CA MET A 205 -11.27 -11.65 -4.84
C MET A 205 -10.12 -12.59 -5.22
N PHE A 206 -10.33 -13.90 -5.17
CA PHE A 206 -9.25 -14.89 -5.24
C PHE A 206 -9.39 -15.91 -6.38
N ASP A 207 -10.59 -16.13 -6.92
CA ASP A 207 -10.74 -16.94 -8.12
C ASP A 207 -10.49 -16.07 -9.36
N ALA A 208 -9.71 -16.58 -10.30
CA ALA A 208 -9.53 -15.93 -11.58
C ALA A 208 -10.86 -15.96 -12.37
N LYS A 209 -11.50 -14.81 -12.54
CA LYS A 209 -12.39 -14.59 -13.68
C LYS A 209 -11.49 -14.23 -14.85
N ALA A 210 -11.17 -15.24 -15.68
CA ALA A 210 -10.49 -15.06 -16.95
C ALA A 210 -11.34 -14.22 -17.91
#